data_AF-A0A077YX56-F1
#
_entry.id   AF-A0A077YX56-F1
#
_cell.length_a   1.000
_cell.length_b   1.000
_cell.length_c   1.000
_cell.angle_alpha   90.00
_cell.angle_beta   90.00
_cell.angle_gamma   90.00
#
_symmetry.space_group_name_H-M   'P 1'
#
loop_
_entity.id
_entity.type
_entity.pdbx_description
1 polymer ?
#
loop_
_entity_poly.entity_id
_entity_poly.type
_entity_poly.pdbx_seq_one_letter_code
_entity_poly.pdbx_strand_id
1 'polypeptide(L)'
;MRGGESVASTALNIAVRLEGKAVIAKAILLLLTIVLAFLSVVVITKTNSSFGKITDVISELETAGKSLDETEAANIKTKEFAIFYLAILVSSMAAVLHIVGLFGAIFESEFALRFYSLFIFTFLAVASIIATSWLVVAEERTMEFLRGFYRLYLESYYKEDPESFLDSFIDDVQRSNECCGYYTFPVDSEGYESYMTILYFLEMTSFGQKQASGIGWVSGGLVSYVPRSCCIKPEAGCSSDIYGASKGLLDKANDEKIGSSTTHLVLRAPPSLRPNAKTLISSTA
;
A
#
# COMPACT_ATOMS: atom_id res chain seq x y z
N MET A 1 10.19 7.56 72.24
CA MET A 1 10.74 7.89 70.90
C MET A 1 11.19 6.60 70.22
N ARG A 2 10.32 5.93 69.45
CA ARG A 2 10.68 4.67 68.75
C ARG A 2 9.83 4.40 67.49
N GLY A 3 9.08 5.40 67.01
CA GLY A 3 8.16 5.26 65.86
C GLY A 3 8.60 5.97 64.57
N GLY A 4 9.77 6.62 64.55
CA GLY A 4 10.23 7.41 63.39
C GLY A 4 10.97 6.62 62.31
N GLU A 5 11.61 5.50 62.66
CA GLU A 5 12.46 4.73 61.74
C GLU A 5 11.64 3.94 60.70
N SER A 6 10.39 3.58 61.04
CA SER A 6 9.48 2.83 60.15
C SER A 6 8.98 3.66 58.95
N VAL A 7 8.74 4.96 59.15
CA VAL A 7 8.20 5.84 58.10
C VAL A 7 9.28 6.17 57.06
N ALA A 8 10.52 6.45 57.50
CA ALA A 8 11.63 6.75 56.61
C ALA A 8 12.00 5.56 55.70
N SER A 9 12.04 4.33 56.25
CA SER A 9 12.28 3.12 55.47
C SER A 9 11.20 2.86 54.42
N THR A 10 9.93 3.12 54.78
CA THR A 10 8.79 2.97 53.87
C THR A 10 8.84 4.00 52.74
N ALA A 11 9.16 5.27 53.05
CA ALA A 11 9.32 6.34 52.06
C ALA A 11 10.46 6.05 51.08
N LEU A 12 11.60 5.54 51.56
CA LEU A 12 12.75 5.17 50.72
C LEU A 12 12.39 4.01 49.77
N ASN A 13 11.68 2.98 50.23
CA ASN A 13 11.27 1.85 49.39
C ASN A 13 10.26 2.30 48.29
N ILE A 14 9.37 3.24 48.61
CA ILE A 14 8.47 3.85 47.62
C ILE A 14 9.26 4.67 46.59
N ALA A 15 10.22 5.49 47.03
CA ALA A 15 11.07 6.29 46.14
C ALA A 15 11.90 5.42 45.19
N VAL A 16 12.58 4.38 45.68
CA VAL A 16 13.36 3.45 44.84
C VAL A 16 12.47 2.71 43.83
N ARG A 17 11.25 2.32 44.23
CA ARG A 17 10.27 1.72 43.30
C ARG A 17 9.76 2.71 42.25
N LEU A 18 9.60 3.99 42.59
CA LEU A 18 9.23 5.05 41.65
C LEU A 18 10.36 5.33 40.66
N GLU A 19 11.61 5.41 41.13
CA GLU A 19 12.79 5.55 40.28
C GLU A 19 12.94 4.38 39.32
N GLY A 20 12.80 3.14 39.80
CA GLY A 20 12.85 1.95 38.94
C GLY A 20 11.77 1.95 37.86
N LYS A 21 10.53 2.35 38.19
CA LYS A 21 9.45 2.49 37.21
C LYS A 21 9.68 3.64 36.22
N ALA A 22 10.23 4.76 36.69
CA ALA A 22 10.55 5.90 35.85
C ALA A 22 11.63 5.56 34.82
N VAL A 23 12.67 4.81 35.22
CA VAL A 23 13.72 4.33 34.31
C VAL A 23 13.15 3.41 33.23
N ILE A 24 12.28 2.46 33.60
CA ILE A 24 11.62 1.57 32.64
C ILE A 24 10.74 2.36 31.68
N ALA A 25 9.93 3.28 32.18
CA ALA A 25 9.05 4.12 31.35
C ALA A 25 9.86 4.98 30.36
N LYS A 26 11.00 5.54 30.81
CA LYS A 26 11.93 6.29 29.96
C LYS A 26 12.52 5.42 28.85
N ALA A 27 12.96 4.20 29.19
CA ALA A 27 13.50 3.25 28.21
C ALA A 27 12.46 2.86 27.15
N ILE A 28 11.21 2.61 27.57
CA ILE A 28 10.10 2.32 26.65
C ILE A 28 9.81 3.53 25.74
N LEU A 29 9.76 4.74 26.30
CA LEU A 29 9.52 5.96 25.53
C LEU A 29 10.64 6.22 24.50
N LEU A 30 11.90 6.00 24.88
CA LEU A 30 13.05 6.09 23.97
C LEU A 30 12.97 5.07 22.85
N LEU A 31 12.70 3.80 23.18
CA LEU A 31 12.55 2.75 22.17
C LEU A 31 11.40 3.07 21.21
N LEU A 32 10.25 3.49 21.74
CA LEU A 32 9.09 3.86 20.93
C LEU A 32 9.38 5.04 20.01
N THR A 33 9.99 6.12 20.52
CA THR A 33 10.32 7.32 19.71
C THR A 33 11.33 6.99 18.62
N ILE A 34 12.33 6.16 18.89
CA ILE A 34 13.32 5.72 17.88
C ILE A 34 12.64 4.88 16.80
N VAL A 35 11.81 3.90 17.17
CA VAL A 35 11.09 3.05 16.21
C VAL A 35 10.16 3.90 15.35
N LEU A 36 9.39 4.81 15.94
CA LEU A 36 8.47 5.67 15.20
C LEU A 36 9.20 6.70 14.31
N ALA A 37 10.32 7.26 14.75
CA ALA A 37 11.17 8.12 13.92
C ALA A 37 11.72 7.35 12.71
N PHE A 38 12.22 6.13 12.93
CA PHE A 38 12.71 5.26 11.87
C PHE A 38 11.62 4.92 10.86
N LEU A 39 10.43 4.52 11.33
CA LEU A 39 9.28 4.25 10.47
C LEU A 39 8.87 5.49 9.67
N SER A 40 8.87 6.67 10.28
CA SER A 40 8.55 7.93 9.60
C SER A 40 9.54 8.23 8.48
N VAL A 41 10.84 8.04 8.71
CA VAL A 41 11.88 8.21 7.68
C VAL A 41 11.70 7.20 6.55
N VAL A 42 11.46 5.93 6.86
CA VAL A 42 11.22 4.88 5.85
C VAL A 42 10.02 5.22 4.97
N VAL A 43 8.92 5.70 5.57
CA VAL A 43 7.74 6.15 4.82
C VAL A 43 8.09 7.32 3.92
N ILE A 44 8.74 8.38 4.43
CA ILE A 44 9.14 9.54 3.63
C ILE A 44 10.04 9.13 2.45
N THR A 45 11.06 8.30 2.68
CA THR A 45 11.98 7.85 1.62
C THR A 45 11.24 7.04 0.55
N LYS A 46 10.35 6.13 0.94
CA LYS A 46 9.58 5.31 0.01
C LYS A 46 8.52 6.12 -0.76
N THR A 47 7.84 7.05 -0.10
CA THR A 47 6.88 7.95 -0.74
C THR A 47 7.57 8.89 -1.73
N ASN A 48 8.73 9.47 -1.36
CA ASN A 48 9.52 10.31 -2.27
C ASN A 48 10.03 9.54 -3.50
N SER A 49 10.52 8.30 -3.30
CA SER A 49 10.94 7.44 -4.41
C SER A 49 9.77 7.14 -5.37
N SER A 50 8.60 6.82 -4.81
CA SER A 50 7.39 6.56 -5.61
C SER A 50 6.91 7.80 -6.34
N PHE A 51 6.96 8.96 -5.68
CA PHE A 51 6.64 10.24 -6.28
C PHE A 51 7.55 10.54 -7.47
N GLY A 52 8.88 10.36 -7.30
CA GLY A 52 9.86 10.53 -8.38
C GLY A 52 9.55 9.64 -9.59
N LYS A 53 9.23 8.36 -9.35
CA LYS A 53 8.84 7.43 -10.43
C LYS A 53 7.56 7.87 -11.15
N ILE A 54 6.54 8.34 -10.42
CA ILE A 54 5.30 8.85 -11.02
C ILE A 54 5.60 10.10 -11.85
N THR A 55 6.39 11.05 -11.32
CA THR A 55 6.73 12.27 -12.05
C THR A 55 7.52 11.97 -13.32
N ASP A 56 8.44 11.02 -13.28
CA ASP A 56 9.21 10.59 -14.45
C ASP A 56 8.27 10.01 -15.52
N VAL A 57 7.35 9.12 -15.15
CA VAL A 57 6.37 8.54 -16.08
C VAL A 57 5.41 9.59 -16.65
N ILE A 58 4.97 10.55 -15.84
CA ILE A 58 4.14 11.65 -16.33
C ILE A 58 4.90 12.52 -17.32
N SER A 59 6.18 12.82 -17.05
CA SER A 59 7.02 13.58 -17.98
C SER A 59 7.21 12.83 -19.30
N GLU A 60 7.38 11.50 -19.25
CA GLU A 60 7.46 10.63 -20.42
C GLU A 60 6.15 10.67 -21.23
N LEU A 61 4.99 10.60 -20.56
CA LEU A 61 3.67 10.69 -21.19
C LEU A 61 3.40 12.07 -21.82
N GLU A 62 3.83 13.16 -21.18
CA GLU A 62 3.75 14.51 -21.75
C GLU A 62 4.61 14.62 -23.01
N THR A 63 5.82 14.07 -23.00
CA THR A 63 6.70 14.07 -24.19
C THR A 63 6.19 13.17 -25.31
N ALA A 64 5.41 12.12 -24.98
CA ALA A 64 4.84 11.19 -25.95
C ALA A 64 3.62 11.75 -26.73
N GLY A 65 3.22 13.01 -26.49
CA GLY A 65 2.30 13.74 -27.37
C GLY A 65 0.85 13.21 -27.39
N LYS A 66 0.44 12.39 -26.42
CA LYS A 66 -0.98 12.07 -26.25
C LYS A 66 -1.69 13.30 -25.72
N SER A 67 -2.55 13.90 -26.54
CA SER A 67 -3.49 14.95 -26.17
C SER A 67 -4.52 14.40 -25.17
N LEU A 68 -4.11 14.21 -23.92
CA LEU A 68 -5.05 14.18 -22.81
C LEU A 68 -5.61 15.59 -22.71
N ASP A 69 -6.94 15.74 -22.63
CA ASP A 69 -7.59 17.03 -22.40
C ASP A 69 -6.86 17.71 -21.22
N GLU A 70 -6.14 18.81 -21.51
CA GLU A 70 -5.18 19.43 -20.59
C GLU A 70 -5.83 19.72 -19.24
N THR A 71 -7.14 20.00 -19.26
CA THR A 71 -7.97 20.31 -18.11
C THR A 71 -8.21 19.09 -17.20
N GLU A 72 -8.51 17.93 -17.79
CA GLU A 72 -8.77 16.70 -17.03
C GLU A 72 -7.46 16.09 -16.53
N ALA A 73 -6.42 16.13 -17.36
CA ALA A 73 -5.05 15.74 -17.00
C ALA A 73 -4.52 16.55 -15.81
N ALA A 74 -4.68 17.87 -15.85
CA ALA A 74 -4.24 18.75 -14.77
C ALA A 74 -5.02 18.50 -13.47
N ASN A 75 -6.33 18.24 -13.56
CA ASN A 75 -7.16 18.00 -12.38
C ASN A 75 -6.86 16.64 -11.74
N ILE A 76 -6.66 15.59 -12.55
CA ILE A 76 -6.21 14.27 -12.09
C ILE A 76 -4.83 14.39 -11.44
N LYS A 77 -3.86 15.01 -12.13
CA LYS A 77 -2.52 15.28 -11.57
C LYS A 77 -2.61 15.98 -10.22
N THR A 78 -3.38 17.07 -10.14
CA THR A 78 -3.47 17.85 -8.90
C THR A 78 -4.07 17.05 -7.75
N LYS A 79 -5.15 16.29 -7.99
CA LYS A 79 -5.82 15.49 -6.95
C LYS A 79 -4.98 14.29 -6.52
N GLU A 80 -4.35 13.60 -7.46
CA GLU A 80 -3.52 12.43 -7.15
C GLU A 80 -2.23 12.83 -6.43
N PHE A 81 -1.56 13.89 -6.90
CA PHE A 81 -0.37 14.41 -6.24
C PHE A 81 -0.67 15.01 -4.87
N ALA A 82 -1.87 15.57 -4.66
CA ALA A 82 -2.26 16.11 -3.35
C ALA A 82 -2.17 15.06 -2.24
N ILE A 83 -2.48 13.78 -2.52
CA ILE A 83 -2.40 12.71 -1.52
C ILE A 83 -0.94 12.41 -1.16
N PHE A 84 -0.06 12.35 -2.14
CA PHE A 84 1.37 12.16 -1.90
C PHE A 84 1.96 13.33 -1.11
N TYR A 85 1.62 14.56 -1.48
CA TYR A 85 2.04 15.75 -0.74
C TYR A 85 1.53 15.75 0.71
N LEU A 86 0.26 15.37 0.92
CA LEU A 86 -0.32 15.27 2.25
C LEU A 86 0.36 14.18 3.07
N ALA A 87 0.65 13.02 2.49
CA ALA A 87 1.38 11.94 3.15
C ALA A 87 2.80 12.38 3.56
N ILE A 88 3.55 13.01 2.64
CA ILE A 88 4.90 13.54 2.92
C ILE A 88 4.84 14.60 4.02
N LEU A 89 3.88 15.52 3.96
CA LEU A 89 3.70 16.57 4.96
C LEU A 89 3.43 15.97 6.35
N VAL A 90 2.46 15.07 6.46
CA VAL A 90 2.09 14.43 7.73
C VAL A 90 3.26 13.60 8.29
N SER A 91 3.92 12.79 7.46
CA SER A 91 5.07 11.99 7.88
C SER A 91 6.26 12.84 8.29
N SER A 92 6.52 13.96 7.60
CA SER A 92 7.59 14.90 7.98
C SER A 92 7.32 15.58 9.33
N MET A 93 6.07 16.01 9.58
CA MET A 93 5.67 16.56 10.88
C MET A 93 5.81 15.51 12.00
N ALA A 94 5.39 14.27 11.74
CA ALA A 94 5.56 13.16 12.68
C ALA A 94 7.04 12.89 13.00
N ALA A 95 7.91 12.86 11.98
CA ALA A 95 9.35 12.69 12.16
C ALA A 95 9.95 13.78 13.06
N VAL A 96 9.61 15.05 12.82
CA VAL A 96 10.07 16.17 13.66
C VAL A 96 9.57 16.00 15.10
N LEU A 97 8.31 15.62 15.30
CA LEU A 97 7.76 15.37 16.64
C LEU A 97 8.49 14.22 17.35
N HIS A 98 8.79 13.12 16.67
CA HIS A 98 9.53 12.00 17.29
C HIS A 98 10.97 12.37 17.63
N ILE A 99 11.62 13.23 16.82
CA ILE A 99 12.94 13.78 17.15
C ILE A 99 12.86 14.67 18.40
N VAL A 100 11.83 15.52 18.53
CA VAL A 100 11.60 16.33 19.74
C VAL A 100 11.35 15.44 20.95
N GLY A 101 10.56 14.38 20.81
CA GLY A 101 10.32 13.39 21.86
C GLY A 101 11.59 12.65 22.28
N LEU A 102 12.42 12.28 21.31
CA LEU A 102 13.73 11.68 21.54
C LEU A 102 14.66 12.63 22.32
N PHE A 103 14.75 13.89 21.90
CA PHE A 103 15.54 14.90 22.62
C PHE A 103 15.01 15.16 24.03
N GLY A 104 13.70 15.23 24.21
CA GLY A 104 13.09 15.38 25.54
C GLY A 104 13.41 14.21 26.46
N ALA A 105 13.42 12.99 25.92
CA ALA A 105 13.75 11.79 26.69
C ALA A 105 15.26 11.68 26.98
N ILE A 106 16.14 12.06 26.06
CA ILE A 106 17.61 12.01 26.29
C ILE A 106 18.02 13.07 27.31
N PHE A 107 17.60 14.32 27.14
CA PHE A 107 18.03 15.45 27.96
C PHE A 107 17.17 15.68 29.22
N GLU A 108 16.18 14.81 29.45
CA GLU A 108 15.22 14.95 30.57
C GLU A 108 14.55 16.33 30.62
N SER A 109 14.35 16.95 29.45
CA SER A 109 13.74 18.26 29.35
C SER A 109 12.23 18.14 29.55
N GLU A 110 11.75 18.58 30.72
CA GLU A 110 10.32 18.60 31.05
C GLU A 110 9.53 19.37 29.98
N PHE A 111 10.07 20.48 29.48
CA PHE A 111 9.42 21.29 28.46
C PHE A 111 9.22 20.50 27.16
N ALA A 112 10.27 19.81 26.68
CA ALA A 112 10.21 19.03 25.45
C ALA A 112 9.26 17.82 25.56
N LEU A 113 9.26 17.13 26.71
CA LEU A 113 8.33 16.02 26.95
C LEU A 113 6.87 16.46 27.07
N ARG A 114 6.60 17.60 27.74
CA ARG A 114 5.26 18.19 27.81
C ARG A 114 4.78 18.62 26.43
N PHE A 115 5.66 19.26 25.64
CA PHE A 115 5.36 19.64 24.27
C PHE A 115 5.07 18.40 23.41
N TYR A 116 5.94 17.40 23.41
CA TYR A 116 5.74 16.15 22.68
C TYR A 116 4.43 15.46 23.05
N SER A 117 4.12 15.34 24.34
CA SER A 117 2.88 14.73 24.83
C SER A 117 1.64 15.50 24.37
N LEU A 118 1.65 16.83 24.45
CA LEU A 118 0.54 17.67 24.01
C LEU A 118 0.30 17.54 22.50
N PHE A 119 1.38 17.54 21.70
CA PHE A 119 1.27 17.43 20.24
C PHE A 119 0.81 16.04 19.81
N ILE A 120 1.33 14.96 20.39
CA ILE A 120 0.85 13.61 20.08
C ILE A 120 -0.61 13.45 20.50
N PHE A 121 -0.99 13.91 21.69
CA PHE A 121 -2.38 13.82 22.13
C PHE A 121 -3.31 14.59 21.20
N THR A 122 -2.94 15.82 20.84
CA THR A 122 -3.73 16.66 19.92
C THR A 122 -3.79 16.03 18.53
N PHE A 123 -2.67 15.52 18.01
CA PHE A 123 -2.61 14.87 16.71
C PHE A 123 -3.50 13.62 16.67
N LEU A 124 -3.43 12.76 17.69
CA LEU A 124 -4.28 11.57 17.80
C LEU A 124 -5.77 11.94 17.97
N ALA A 125 -6.09 12.96 18.78
CA ALA A 125 -7.46 13.44 18.96
C ALA A 125 -8.03 14.00 17.65
N VAL A 126 -7.30 14.86 16.97
CA VAL A 126 -7.74 15.45 15.69
C VAL A 126 -7.83 14.36 14.61
N ALA A 127 -6.82 13.49 14.48
CA ALA A 127 -6.82 12.42 13.49
C ALA A 127 -7.98 11.43 13.73
N SER A 128 -8.27 11.08 14.98
CA SER A 128 -9.40 10.20 15.30
C SER A 128 -10.76 10.85 15.04
N ILE A 129 -10.95 12.13 15.37
CA ILE A 129 -12.18 12.88 15.05
C ILE A 129 -12.37 12.97 13.53
N ILE A 130 -11.30 13.30 12.78
CA ILE A 130 -11.36 13.36 11.32
C ILE A 130 -11.66 11.98 10.73
N ALA A 131 -10.93 10.94 11.14
CA ALA A 131 -11.12 9.59 10.62
C ALA A 131 -12.53 9.04 10.90
N THR A 132 -13.03 9.22 12.12
CA THR A 132 -14.40 8.78 12.49
C THR A 132 -15.48 9.55 11.74
N SER A 133 -15.34 10.87 11.62
CA SER A 133 -16.28 11.70 10.85
C SER A 133 -16.25 11.34 9.37
N TRP A 134 -15.06 11.06 8.84
CA TRP A 134 -14.84 10.69 7.45
C TRP A 134 -15.44 9.33 7.12
N LEU A 135 -15.25 8.32 7.99
CA LEU A 135 -15.85 7.00 7.84
C LEU A 135 -17.38 7.06 7.78
N VAL A 136 -18.02 7.97 8.53
CA VAL A 136 -19.50 8.08 8.53
C VAL A 136 -20.03 8.79 7.28
N VAL A 137 -19.33 9.81 6.77
CA VAL A 137 -19.87 10.71 5.73
C VAL A 137 -19.37 10.38 4.33
N ALA A 138 -18.14 9.88 4.22
CA ALA A 138 -17.41 9.86 2.95
C ALA A 138 -16.92 8.45 2.56
N GLU A 139 -17.40 7.38 3.21
CA GLU A 139 -17.00 6.01 2.88
C GLU A 139 -17.18 5.72 1.39
N GLU A 140 -18.39 5.94 0.84
CA GLU A 140 -18.69 5.67 -0.57
C GLU A 140 -17.79 6.46 -1.52
N ARG A 141 -17.63 7.77 -1.28
CA ARG A 141 -16.76 8.64 -2.09
C ARG A 141 -15.30 8.23 -2.02
N THR A 142 -14.85 7.79 -0.84
CA THR A 142 -13.47 7.36 -0.64
C THR A 142 -13.22 6.02 -1.33
N MET A 143 -14.17 5.10 -1.26
CA MET A 143 -14.07 3.82 -1.95
C MET A 143 -14.10 3.98 -3.46
N GLU A 144 -14.93 4.88 -3.98
CA GLU A 144 -14.95 5.23 -5.40
C GLU A 144 -13.62 5.87 -5.85
N PHE A 145 -13.09 6.80 -5.04
CA PHE A 145 -11.78 7.40 -5.27
C PHE A 145 -10.66 6.35 -5.27
N LEU A 146 -10.60 5.47 -4.26
CA LEU A 146 -9.57 4.43 -4.14
C LEU A 146 -9.66 3.42 -5.28
N ARG A 147 -10.87 3.06 -5.73
CA ARG A 147 -11.09 2.23 -6.91
C ARG A 147 -10.60 2.90 -8.19
N GLY A 148 -10.93 4.18 -8.37
CA GLY A 148 -10.46 4.98 -9.50
C GLY A 148 -8.92 5.08 -9.52
N PHE A 149 -8.32 5.37 -8.36
CA PHE A 149 -6.87 5.42 -8.20
C PHE A 149 -6.22 4.06 -8.49
N TYR A 150 -6.75 2.98 -7.91
CA TYR A 150 -6.23 1.62 -8.13
C TYR A 150 -6.27 1.23 -9.61
N ARG A 151 -7.40 1.51 -10.29
CA ARG A 151 -7.57 1.30 -11.73
C ARG A 151 -6.55 2.10 -12.52
N LEU A 152 -6.51 3.41 -12.32
CA LEU A 152 -5.64 4.30 -13.08
C LEU A 152 -4.17 3.97 -12.87
N TYR A 153 -3.80 3.61 -11.62
CA TYR A 153 -2.46 3.15 -11.30
C TYR A 153 -2.08 1.88 -12.04
N LEU A 154 -2.95 0.87 -12.02
CA LEU A 154 -2.75 -0.37 -12.77
C LEU A 154 -2.65 -0.15 -14.28
N GLU A 155 -3.54 0.67 -14.84
CA GLU A 155 -3.61 0.90 -16.29
C GLU A 155 -2.41 1.73 -16.79
N SER A 156 -1.97 2.74 -16.04
CA SER A 156 -1.00 3.73 -16.54
C SER A 156 0.42 3.62 -15.98
N TYR A 157 0.59 3.13 -14.74
CA TYR A 157 1.85 3.29 -14.01
C TYR A 157 2.50 1.98 -13.56
N TYR A 158 1.69 0.96 -13.27
CA TYR A 158 2.18 -0.30 -12.71
C TYR A 158 3.15 -1.01 -13.67
N LYS A 159 4.30 -1.45 -13.14
CA LYS A 159 5.40 -2.08 -13.90
C LYS A 159 5.98 -3.33 -13.24
N GLU A 160 5.41 -3.81 -12.13
CA GLU A 160 5.94 -4.90 -11.30
C GLU A 160 7.37 -4.57 -10.79
N ASP A 161 7.60 -3.31 -10.42
CA ASP A 161 8.90 -2.86 -9.91
C ASP A 161 9.00 -3.07 -8.38
N PRO A 162 9.87 -3.98 -7.89
CA PRO A 162 9.97 -4.28 -6.46
C PRO A 162 10.48 -3.10 -5.62
N GLU A 163 11.10 -2.10 -6.22
CA GLU A 163 11.54 -0.89 -5.51
C GLU A 163 10.44 0.18 -5.41
N SER A 164 9.36 0.05 -6.22
CA SER A 164 8.20 0.93 -6.14
C SER A 164 7.33 0.51 -4.96
N PHE A 165 7.12 1.43 -4.01
CA PHE A 165 6.23 1.18 -2.86
C PHE A 165 4.78 0.97 -3.32
N LEU A 166 4.37 1.68 -4.37
CA LEU A 166 3.03 1.53 -4.92
C LEU A 166 2.85 0.22 -5.67
N ASP A 167 3.83 -0.24 -6.46
CA ASP A 167 3.75 -1.56 -7.11
C ASP A 167 3.69 -2.66 -6.06
N SER A 168 4.53 -2.56 -5.01
CA SER A 168 4.49 -3.46 -3.85
C SER A 168 3.11 -3.44 -3.16
N PHE A 169 2.52 -2.26 -2.98
CA PHE A 169 1.19 -2.10 -2.39
C PHE A 169 0.11 -2.74 -3.28
N ILE A 170 0.16 -2.54 -4.60
CA ILE A 170 -0.77 -3.15 -5.55
C ILE A 170 -0.63 -4.68 -5.51
N ASP A 171 0.60 -5.18 -5.48
CA ASP A 171 0.88 -6.61 -5.36
C ASP A 171 0.36 -7.19 -4.05
N ASP A 172 0.51 -6.46 -2.94
CA ASP A 172 -0.03 -6.83 -1.65
C ASP A 172 -1.56 -6.81 -1.65
N VAL A 173 -2.20 -5.84 -2.30
CA VAL A 173 -3.67 -5.79 -2.46
C VAL A 173 -4.15 -7.00 -3.25
N GLN A 174 -3.52 -7.34 -4.38
CA GLN A 174 -3.83 -8.52 -5.19
C GLN A 174 -3.59 -9.83 -4.41
N ARG A 175 -2.49 -9.87 -3.64
CA ARG A 175 -2.12 -11.02 -2.81
C ARG A 175 -3.07 -11.23 -1.62
N SER A 176 -3.46 -10.16 -0.94
CA SER A 176 -4.31 -10.21 0.26
C SER A 176 -5.79 -10.41 -0.06
N ASN A 177 -6.29 -9.81 -1.14
CA ASN A 177 -7.69 -9.92 -1.55
C ASN A 177 -7.95 -11.10 -2.49
N GLU A 178 -6.91 -11.88 -2.82
CA GLU A 178 -7.00 -12.97 -3.80
C GLU A 178 -7.69 -12.53 -5.09
N CYS A 179 -7.25 -11.38 -5.60
CA CYS A 179 -7.76 -10.77 -6.81
C CYS A 179 -6.66 -10.49 -7.83
N CYS A 180 -7.05 -10.26 -9.08
CA CYS A 180 -6.15 -9.87 -10.15
C CYS A 180 -6.76 -8.74 -10.98
N GLY A 181 -6.09 -7.58 -11.02
CA GLY A 181 -6.53 -6.41 -11.77
C GLY A 181 -7.81 -5.73 -11.27
N TYR A 182 -8.39 -4.85 -12.10
CA TYR A 182 -9.59 -4.05 -11.80
C TYR A 182 -10.83 -4.44 -12.64
N TYR A 183 -10.72 -5.44 -13.52
CA TYR A 183 -11.76 -5.67 -14.54
C TYR A 183 -13.11 -6.15 -13.97
N THR A 184 -14.19 -5.60 -14.51
CA THR A 184 -15.57 -6.05 -14.28
C THR A 184 -16.00 -6.95 -15.43
N PHE A 185 -16.23 -8.22 -15.13
CA PHE A 185 -16.76 -9.15 -16.12
C PHE A 185 -18.18 -8.76 -16.55
N PRO A 186 -18.52 -8.87 -17.84
CA PRO A 186 -19.91 -8.99 -18.22
C PRO A 186 -20.49 -10.23 -17.54
N VAL A 187 -21.73 -10.12 -17.04
CA VAL A 187 -22.41 -11.17 -16.25
C VAL A 187 -22.42 -12.53 -16.98
N ASP A 188 -22.33 -12.51 -18.31
CA ASP A 188 -22.38 -13.69 -19.17
C ASP A 188 -21.01 -14.31 -19.48
N SER A 189 -19.91 -13.84 -18.89
CA SER A 189 -18.55 -14.34 -19.18
C SER A 189 -18.11 -15.54 -18.33
N GLU A 190 -19.06 -16.33 -17.81
CA GLU A 190 -18.75 -17.57 -17.08
C GLU A 190 -17.84 -18.47 -17.93
N GLY A 191 -16.64 -18.77 -17.42
CA GLY A 191 -15.64 -19.62 -18.10
C GLY A 191 -14.57 -18.90 -18.93
N TYR A 192 -14.65 -17.57 -19.08
CA TYR A 192 -13.63 -16.79 -19.80
C TYR A 192 -12.84 -15.81 -18.91
N GLU A 193 -12.92 -15.98 -17.58
CA GLU A 193 -12.36 -15.05 -16.60
C GLU A 193 -10.84 -14.89 -16.74
N SER A 194 -10.13 -16.01 -16.84
CA SER A 194 -8.67 -16.05 -17.01
C SER A 194 -8.25 -15.38 -18.32
N TYR A 195 -8.97 -15.65 -19.41
CA TYR A 195 -8.71 -15.04 -20.73
C TYR A 195 -8.90 -13.52 -20.73
N MET A 196 -10.00 -13.05 -20.14
CA MET A 196 -10.30 -11.63 -20.04
C MET A 196 -9.32 -10.88 -19.12
N THR A 197 -8.85 -11.53 -18.06
CA THR A 197 -7.81 -10.97 -17.18
C THR A 197 -6.49 -10.79 -17.93
N ILE A 198 -6.10 -11.78 -18.74
CA ILE A 198 -4.92 -11.71 -19.59
C ILE A 198 -5.04 -10.56 -20.60
N LEU A 199 -6.18 -10.46 -21.29
CA LEU A 199 -6.43 -9.36 -22.22
C LEU A 199 -6.36 -8.00 -21.52
N TYR A 200 -6.97 -7.87 -20.34
CA TYR A 200 -6.91 -6.64 -19.55
C TYR A 200 -5.46 -6.23 -19.27
N PHE A 201 -4.61 -7.13 -18.78
CA PHE A 201 -3.21 -6.78 -18.53
C PHE A 201 -2.44 -6.48 -19.81
N LEU A 202 -2.57 -7.30 -20.85
CA LEU A 202 -1.85 -7.08 -22.12
C LEU A 202 -2.21 -5.75 -22.79
N GLU A 203 -3.50 -5.42 -22.87
CA GLU A 203 -4.00 -4.33 -23.71
C GLU A 203 -4.20 -3.05 -22.92
N MET A 204 -4.68 -3.14 -21.68
CA MET A 204 -5.13 -1.99 -20.88
C MET A 204 -4.08 -1.50 -19.88
N THR A 205 -3.01 -2.26 -19.62
CA THR A 205 -1.99 -1.87 -18.64
C THR A 205 -0.63 -1.58 -19.27
N SER A 206 0.07 -0.59 -18.70
CA SER A 206 1.47 -0.29 -19.04
C SER A 206 2.40 -1.49 -18.85
N PHE A 207 2.11 -2.33 -17.84
CA PHE A 207 2.82 -3.57 -17.61
C PHE A 207 2.78 -4.49 -18.84
N GLY A 208 1.58 -4.85 -19.31
CA GLY A 208 1.43 -5.80 -20.41
C GLY A 208 1.99 -5.25 -21.73
N GLN A 209 1.80 -3.95 -22.00
CA GLN A 209 2.38 -3.30 -23.17
C GLN A 209 3.93 -3.31 -23.14
N LYS A 210 4.53 -3.14 -21.95
CA LYS A 210 5.99 -3.23 -21.77
C LYS A 210 6.51 -4.66 -21.94
N GLN A 211 5.79 -5.66 -21.44
CA GLN A 211 6.16 -7.07 -21.62
C GLN A 211 6.07 -7.48 -23.10
N ALA A 212 4.99 -7.10 -23.79
CA ALA A 212 4.79 -7.43 -25.20
C ALA A 212 5.76 -6.69 -26.13
N SER A 213 6.06 -5.42 -25.86
CA SER A 213 7.10 -4.68 -26.58
C SER A 213 8.51 -5.21 -26.32
N GLY A 214 8.79 -5.71 -25.11
CA GLY A 214 10.07 -6.34 -24.75
C GLY A 214 10.41 -7.58 -25.58
N ILE A 215 9.41 -8.33 -26.06
CA ILE A 215 9.59 -9.47 -26.97
C ILE A 215 9.43 -9.07 -28.46
N GLY A 216 9.27 -7.78 -28.76
CA GLY A 216 9.06 -7.28 -30.11
C GLY A 216 7.80 -7.82 -30.79
N TRP A 217 6.78 -8.22 -30.02
CA TRP A 217 5.54 -8.85 -30.52
C TRP A 217 5.78 -10.13 -31.34
N VAL A 218 6.93 -10.79 -31.16
CA VAL A 218 7.32 -11.98 -31.91
C VAL A 218 6.57 -13.21 -31.38
N SER A 219 5.88 -13.92 -32.28
CA SER A 219 5.26 -15.22 -31.95
C SER A 219 6.33 -16.22 -31.51
N GLY A 220 6.17 -16.85 -30.36
CA GLY A 220 7.16 -17.75 -29.77
C GLY A 220 7.97 -17.16 -28.60
N GLY A 221 7.91 -15.85 -28.37
CA GLY A 221 8.55 -15.22 -27.22
C GLY A 221 7.84 -15.55 -25.90
N LEU A 222 8.58 -15.77 -24.81
CA LEU A 222 8.00 -15.92 -23.47
C LEU A 222 7.57 -14.55 -22.96
N VAL A 223 6.29 -14.37 -22.67
CA VAL A 223 5.74 -13.10 -22.14
C VAL A 223 5.04 -13.35 -20.82
N SER A 224 5.23 -12.44 -19.86
CA SER A 224 4.42 -12.41 -18.65
C SER A 224 3.09 -11.73 -18.98
N TYR A 225 2.02 -12.53 -19.04
CA TYR A 225 0.68 -12.07 -19.37
C TYR A 225 0.03 -11.28 -18.24
N VAL A 226 0.38 -11.62 -17.00
CA VAL A 226 -0.08 -10.94 -15.79
C VAL A 226 1.09 -10.77 -14.81
N PRO A 227 0.94 -9.98 -13.75
CA PRO A 227 1.93 -9.90 -12.68
C PRO A 227 1.93 -11.16 -11.82
N ARG A 228 3.04 -11.45 -11.14
CA ARG A 228 3.16 -12.65 -10.27
C ARG A 228 2.24 -12.60 -9.06
N SER A 229 1.87 -11.40 -8.61
CA SER A 229 0.89 -11.17 -7.54
C SER A 229 -0.52 -11.69 -7.88
N CYS A 230 -0.83 -11.87 -9.17
CA CYS A 230 -2.06 -12.50 -9.63
C CYS A 230 -2.06 -14.03 -9.53
N CYS A 231 -0.92 -14.68 -9.36
CA CYS A 231 -0.85 -16.12 -9.26
C CYS A 231 -1.42 -16.61 -7.93
N ILE A 232 -2.23 -17.67 -7.95
CA ILE A 232 -2.69 -18.33 -6.71
C ILE A 232 -1.47 -18.90 -5.97
N LYS A 233 -0.58 -19.56 -6.69
CA LYS A 233 0.71 -20.06 -6.19
C LYS A 233 1.85 -19.43 -7.00
N PRO A 234 2.88 -18.85 -6.36
CA PRO A 234 4.01 -18.23 -7.03
C PRO A 234 4.99 -19.29 -7.57
N GLU A 235 4.53 -20.12 -8.49
CA GLU A 235 5.34 -21.13 -9.17
C GLU A 235 5.97 -20.56 -10.45
N ALA A 236 7.10 -21.12 -10.88
CA ALA A 236 7.72 -20.70 -12.14
C ALA A 236 6.77 -21.00 -13.31
N GLY A 237 6.51 -19.99 -14.15
CA GLY A 237 5.56 -20.07 -15.25
C GLY A 237 4.11 -19.73 -14.87
N CYS A 238 3.84 -19.35 -13.61
CA CYS A 238 2.46 -19.05 -13.19
C CYS A 238 1.82 -17.85 -13.90
N SER A 239 2.66 -16.93 -14.36
CA SER A 239 2.25 -15.66 -14.95
C SER A 239 2.69 -15.51 -16.40
N SER A 240 3.43 -16.47 -16.96
CA SER A 240 4.05 -16.38 -18.28
C SER A 240 3.77 -17.61 -19.15
N ASP A 241 3.50 -17.37 -20.43
CA ASP A 241 3.36 -18.42 -21.45
C ASP A 241 3.89 -17.86 -22.79
N ILE A 242 3.91 -18.68 -23.83
CA ILE A 242 4.43 -18.33 -25.16
C ILE A 242 3.45 -17.37 -25.85
N TYR A 243 3.96 -16.24 -26.33
CA TYR A 243 3.19 -15.25 -27.09
C TYR A 243 2.72 -15.84 -28.42
N GLY A 244 1.43 -15.66 -28.72
CA GLY A 244 0.82 -16.18 -29.95
C GLY A 244 0.45 -17.67 -29.91
N ALA A 245 0.58 -18.34 -28.75
CA ALA A 245 0.00 -19.68 -28.54
C ALA A 245 -1.53 -19.61 -28.39
N SER A 246 -2.21 -19.01 -29.36
CA SER A 246 -3.65 -18.70 -29.37
C SER A 246 -4.54 -19.95 -29.29
N LYS A 247 -4.03 -21.10 -29.76
CA LYS A 247 -4.72 -22.39 -29.62
C LYS A 247 -4.62 -22.96 -28.21
N GLY A 248 -3.50 -22.70 -27.53
CA GLY A 248 -3.26 -23.17 -26.17
C GLY A 248 -4.17 -22.49 -25.15
N LEU A 249 -4.26 -21.16 -25.16
CA LEU A 249 -5.00 -20.42 -24.13
C LEU A 249 -6.52 -20.64 -24.15
N LEU A 250 -7.12 -20.77 -25.34
CA LEU A 250 -8.56 -21.01 -25.48
C LEU A 250 -8.95 -22.47 -25.19
N ASP A 251 -8.13 -23.44 -25.60
CA ASP A 251 -8.36 -24.85 -25.27
C ASP A 251 -8.12 -25.10 -23.77
N LYS A 252 -7.10 -24.44 -23.17
CA LYS A 252 -6.76 -24.55 -21.76
C LYS A 252 -7.74 -23.85 -20.81
N ALA A 253 -8.40 -22.77 -21.24
CA ALA A 253 -9.46 -22.10 -20.46
C ALA A 253 -10.73 -22.97 -20.33
N ASN A 254 -11.01 -23.81 -21.34
CA ASN A 254 -12.10 -24.78 -21.28
C ASN A 254 -11.80 -25.99 -20.36
N ASP A 255 -10.52 -26.32 -20.17
CA ASP A 255 -10.10 -27.42 -19.29
C ASP A 255 -10.13 -27.06 -17.79
N GLU A 256 -10.34 -25.79 -17.42
CA GLU A 256 -10.36 -25.34 -16.02
C GLU A 256 -11.54 -25.92 -15.20
N LYS A 257 -12.50 -26.60 -15.84
CA LYS A 257 -13.55 -27.42 -15.19
C LYS A 257 -13.13 -28.85 -14.83
N ILE A 258 -11.94 -29.31 -15.23
CA ILE A 258 -11.43 -30.66 -14.94
C ILE A 258 -10.06 -30.49 -14.28
N GLY A 259 -9.95 -30.86 -12.99
CA GLY A 259 -8.74 -30.71 -12.18
C GLY A 259 -7.51 -31.47 -12.72
N SER A 260 -6.88 -30.95 -13.78
CA SER A 260 -5.80 -31.59 -14.52
C SER A 260 -4.65 -30.63 -14.83
N SER A 261 -3.85 -30.35 -13.79
CA SER A 261 -2.38 -30.29 -13.69
C SER A 261 -1.47 -29.89 -14.89
N THR A 262 -1.93 -29.20 -15.93
CA THR A 262 -1.08 -28.89 -17.11
C THR A 262 -1.23 -27.47 -17.64
N THR A 263 -1.76 -26.58 -16.82
CA THR A 263 -1.88 -25.15 -17.09
C THR A 263 -1.15 -24.40 -15.98
N HIS A 264 0.01 -23.82 -16.28
CA HIS A 264 0.75 -23.07 -15.25
C HIS A 264 0.03 -21.77 -14.86
N LEU A 265 -0.84 -21.22 -15.71
CA LEU A 265 -1.53 -19.97 -15.44
C LEU A 265 -2.76 -20.16 -14.55
N VAL A 266 -2.53 -20.26 -13.23
CA VAL A 266 -3.59 -20.33 -12.22
C VAL A 266 -3.78 -18.93 -11.63
N LEU A 267 -4.76 -18.20 -12.16
CA LEU A 267 -5.01 -16.80 -11.83
C LEU A 267 -6.07 -16.64 -10.73
N ARG A 268 -5.92 -15.58 -9.95
CA ARG A 268 -6.92 -15.14 -8.97
C ARG A 268 -8.10 -14.48 -9.67
N ALA A 269 -9.33 -14.84 -9.28
CA ALA A 269 -10.55 -14.19 -9.77
C ALA A 269 -10.64 -12.73 -9.28
N PRO A 270 -11.11 -11.78 -10.11
CA PRO A 270 -11.24 -10.38 -9.73
C PRO A 270 -12.29 -10.15 -8.63
N PRO A 271 -12.25 -8.98 -7.95
CA PRO A 271 -13.08 -8.70 -6.77
C PRO A 271 -14.58 -8.74 -7.04
N SER A 272 -14.99 -8.51 -8.29
CA SER A 272 -16.40 -8.43 -8.73
C SER A 272 -17.16 -9.75 -8.64
N LEU A 273 -16.46 -10.89 -8.60
CA LEU A 273 -17.05 -12.23 -8.45
C LEU A 273 -17.09 -12.72 -7.00
N ARG A 274 -16.58 -11.94 -6.04
CA ARG A 274 -16.62 -12.31 -4.62
C ARG A 274 -17.75 -11.56 -3.91
N PRO A 275 -18.87 -12.22 -3.58
CA PRO A 275 -19.95 -11.61 -2.79
C PRO A 275 -19.54 -11.20 -1.36
N ASN A 276 -18.31 -11.50 -0.92
CA ASN A 276 -17.82 -11.28 0.46
C ASN A 276 -16.59 -10.35 0.59
N ALA A 277 -16.21 -9.58 -0.44
CA ALA A 277 -15.11 -8.61 -0.33
C ALA A 277 -15.43 -7.39 0.59
N LYS A 278 -16.57 -7.39 1.29
CA LYS A 278 -16.94 -6.45 2.35
C LYS A 278 -16.12 -6.61 3.65
N THR A 279 -15.08 -7.44 3.67
CA THR A 279 -14.38 -7.83 4.90
C THR A 279 -12.90 -7.49 4.85
N LEU A 280 -12.52 -6.21 4.66
CA LEU A 280 -11.11 -5.79 4.78
C LEU A 280 -10.92 -4.32 5.20
N ILE A 281 -11.77 -3.82 6.13
CA ILE A 281 -11.46 -2.69 7.03
C ILE A 281 -12.03 -2.94 8.46
N SER A 282 -12.09 -4.20 8.92
CA SER A 282 -12.50 -4.52 10.32
C SER A 282 -11.49 -5.35 11.11
N SER A 283 -10.26 -5.47 10.61
CA SER A 283 -9.15 -6.15 11.32
C SER A 283 -8.12 -5.15 11.85
N THR A 284 -8.57 -4.16 12.61
CA THR A 284 -7.82 -3.49 13.70
C THR A 284 -8.82 -2.66 14.48
N ALA A 285 -9.54 -3.33 15.40
CA ALA A 285 -9.92 -2.69 16.65
C ALA A 285 -8.68 -2.58 17.55
#